data_AF-U5W9Y6-F1
#
_entry.id   AF-U5W9Y6-F1
#
_cell.length_a   1.000
_cell.length_b   1.000
_cell.length_c   1.000
_cell.angle_alpha   90.00
_cell.angle_beta   90.00
_cell.angle_gamma   90.00
#
_symmetry.space_group_name_H-M   'P 1'
#
loop_
_entity.id
_entity.type
_entity.pdbx_description
1 polymer ?
#
loop_
_entity_poly.entity_id
_entity_poly.type
_entity_poly.pdbx_seq_one_letter_code
_entity_poly.pdbx_strand_id
1 'polypeptide(L)'
;MRNRRLAIAGLALMTALGLAGCGPADKVQPRAGASADVPEAAPKAELAAAAKRLGEQSMRVDMDMAGAISMSGVADPAAGTAKMAMDLGLLGQDTKIEFRKLGDDVYLKFGGQMSSLLGTESSKPWMHVDATELAKGSSLTIMSKDDPGNTKALIEAMTKVEKVGAHDFKGTLDLSKSPQYNKESLKALGGKMTDVPFTATTDDQDRLTGLTLDMSSLGQGTGKIKTTYTDFGTPVSVEAPPAKQVGELPKEFAGLLDN
;
A
#
# COMPACT_ATOMS: atom_id res chain seq x y z
N MET A 1 -57.08 11.91 2.08
CA MET A 1 -57.66 11.76 3.44
C MET A 1 -56.56 11.18 4.33
N ARG A 2 -56.18 11.67 5.51
CA ARG A 2 -56.67 12.74 6.37
C ARG A 2 -55.53 13.02 7.37
N ASN A 3 -55.13 14.28 7.46
CA ASN A 3 -54.17 14.80 8.44
C ASN A 3 -54.64 14.51 9.87
N ARG A 4 -53.70 14.33 10.81
CA ARG A 4 -53.94 14.60 12.23
C ARG A 4 -52.78 15.40 12.85
N ARG A 5 -53.12 16.64 13.17
CA ARG A 5 -52.41 17.61 14.01
C ARG A 5 -52.67 17.30 15.50
N LEU A 6 -51.77 17.77 16.37
CA LEU A 6 -51.98 18.36 17.73
C LEU A 6 -50.57 18.35 18.41
N ALA A 7 -49.80 19.43 18.55
CA ALA A 7 -49.98 20.72 19.24
C ALA A 7 -50.18 20.59 20.76
N ILE A 8 -49.20 21.10 21.53
CA ILE A 8 -49.18 21.75 22.88
C ILE A 8 -47.68 22.01 23.17
N ALA A 9 -47.12 23.22 23.03
CA ALA A 9 -47.20 24.42 23.88
C ALA A 9 -46.57 24.24 25.29
N GLY A 10 -45.47 24.96 25.55
CA GLY A 10 -44.82 25.04 26.86
C GLY A 10 -43.60 25.97 26.87
N LEU A 11 -43.82 27.21 27.31
CA LEU A 11 -42.96 28.39 27.30
C LEU A 11 -41.96 28.39 28.49
N ALA A 12 -40.70 28.80 28.28
CA ALA A 12 -39.92 29.46 29.33
C ALA A 12 -38.86 30.39 28.73
N LEU A 13 -39.06 31.67 29.02
CA LEU A 13 -38.28 32.85 28.65
C LEU A 13 -37.21 33.08 29.73
N MET A 14 -35.94 33.22 29.36
CA MET A 14 -34.95 33.93 30.19
C MET A 14 -34.00 34.72 29.31
N THR A 15 -34.27 36.02 29.26
CA THR A 15 -33.41 37.09 28.75
C THR A 15 -32.33 37.42 29.77
N ALA A 16 -31.07 37.44 29.36
CA ALA A 16 -30.01 38.18 30.05
C ALA A 16 -29.35 39.13 29.04
N LEU A 17 -29.63 40.42 29.23
CA LEU A 17 -28.90 41.54 28.61
C LEU A 17 -27.56 41.71 29.33
N GLY A 18 -26.48 41.90 28.56
CA GLY A 18 -25.17 42.34 29.03
C GLY A 18 -24.54 43.25 27.98
N LEU A 19 -24.04 44.40 28.42
CA LEU A 19 -23.97 45.67 27.69
C LEU A 19 -22.94 45.75 26.55
N ALA A 20 -23.29 46.62 25.58
CA ALA A 20 -22.40 47.21 24.61
C ALA A 20 -21.29 48.06 25.27
N GLY A 21 -20.05 47.89 24.81
CA GLY A 21 -18.94 48.80 25.04
C GLY A 21 -18.24 49.08 23.71
N CYS A 22 -18.54 50.22 23.10
CA CYS A 22 -17.85 50.75 21.93
C CYS A 22 -16.82 51.78 22.41
N GLY A 23 -15.55 51.58 22.09
CA GLY A 23 -14.45 52.55 22.23
C GLY A 23 -13.50 52.40 21.03
N PRO A 24 -12.92 53.48 20.47
CA PRO A 24 -12.42 53.46 19.09
C PRO A 24 -10.92 53.11 18.98
N ALA A 25 -10.60 52.56 17.80
CA ALA A 25 -9.30 52.48 17.13
C ALA A 25 -8.19 51.65 17.80
N ASP A 26 -8.01 50.42 17.31
CA ASP A 26 -6.68 49.96 16.92
C ASP A 26 -6.73 48.85 15.85
N LYS A 27 -5.71 48.85 15.00
CA LYS A 27 -5.59 48.12 13.73
C LYS A 27 -5.79 46.60 13.91
N VAL A 28 -6.80 46.02 13.26
CA VAL A 28 -6.89 44.56 13.10
C VAL A 28 -6.06 44.14 11.89
N GLN A 29 -4.87 43.65 12.21
CA GLN A 29 -3.92 42.96 11.34
C GLN A 29 -4.58 41.71 10.73
N PRO A 30 -4.30 41.34 9.46
CA PRO A 30 -4.78 40.08 8.91
C PRO A 30 -4.25 38.94 9.77
N ARG A 31 -5.15 38.09 10.28
CA ARG A 31 -4.78 36.86 10.97
C ARG A 31 -4.08 35.95 9.97
N ALA A 32 -2.75 35.96 10.01
CA ALA A 32 -1.96 34.91 9.41
C ALA A 32 -2.47 33.59 9.96
N GLY A 33 -2.90 32.69 9.08
CA GLY A 33 -3.20 31.32 9.44
C GLY A 33 -1.95 30.75 10.09
N ALA A 34 -2.04 30.49 11.39
CA ALA A 34 -1.03 29.70 12.07
C ALA A 34 -1.08 28.32 11.40
N SER A 35 -0.12 28.06 10.51
CA SER A 35 0.24 26.69 10.19
C SER A 35 0.74 26.12 11.51
N ALA A 36 -0.11 25.39 12.21
CA ALA A 36 0.31 24.64 13.37
C ALA A 36 1.43 23.72 12.87
N ASP A 37 2.61 23.83 13.44
CA ASP A 37 3.65 22.82 13.33
C ASP A 37 3.03 21.52 13.86
N VAL A 38 2.46 20.73 12.96
CA VAL A 38 2.04 19.37 13.26
C VAL A 38 3.33 18.61 13.50
N PRO A 39 3.57 18.05 14.70
CA PRO A 39 4.79 17.28 14.95
C PRO A 39 4.91 16.18 13.90
N GLU A 40 6.08 16.02 13.27
CA GLU A 40 6.38 15.03 12.21
C GLU A 40 5.92 13.59 12.56
N ALA A 41 5.82 13.27 13.86
CA ALA A 41 5.30 12.02 14.37
C ALA A 41 3.80 11.79 14.06
N ALA A 42 2.98 12.83 13.98
CA ALA A 42 1.54 12.72 13.77
C ALA A 42 1.16 12.36 12.32
N PRO A 43 1.70 13.00 11.27
CA PRO A 43 1.43 12.61 9.87
C PRO A 43 1.90 11.18 9.58
N LYS A 44 3.05 10.78 10.14
CA LYS A 44 3.53 9.39 10.04
C LYS A 44 2.57 8.39 10.69
N ALA A 45 2.04 8.70 11.88
CA ALA A 45 1.07 7.85 12.56
C ALA A 45 -0.26 7.74 11.80
N GLU A 46 -0.69 8.84 11.16
CA GLU A 46 -1.89 8.86 10.31
C GLU A 46 -1.74 7.95 9.08
N LEU A 47 -0.63 8.06 8.34
CA LEU A 47 -0.33 7.12 7.24
C LEU A 47 -0.23 5.67 7.72
N ALA A 48 0.35 5.44 8.90
CA ALA A 48 0.41 4.11 9.47
C ALA A 48 -0.98 3.53 9.78
N ALA A 49 -1.91 4.35 10.27
CA ALA A 49 -3.30 3.97 10.47
C ALA A 49 -4.00 3.69 9.13
N ALA A 50 -3.80 4.55 8.13
CA ALA A 50 -4.38 4.40 6.80
C ALA A 50 -3.94 3.11 6.10
N ALA A 51 -2.67 2.73 6.24
CA ALA A 51 -2.15 1.49 5.69
C ALA A 51 -2.70 0.24 6.38
N LYS A 52 -2.94 0.28 7.70
CA LYS A 52 -3.60 -0.82 8.42
C LYS A 52 -5.01 -1.08 7.89
N ARG A 53 -5.71 -0.05 7.42
CA ARG A 53 -7.06 -0.18 6.85
C ARG A 53 -7.10 -1.03 5.59
N LEU A 54 -5.98 -1.20 4.89
CA LEU A 54 -5.88 -2.11 3.74
C LEU A 54 -6.21 -3.56 4.13
N GLY A 55 -6.07 -3.94 5.40
CA GLY A 55 -6.41 -5.28 5.89
C GLY A 55 -7.89 -5.50 6.21
N GLU A 56 -8.72 -4.46 6.14
CA GLU A 56 -10.11 -4.52 6.59
C GLU A 56 -11.09 -5.00 5.51
N GLN A 57 -10.75 -4.77 4.24
CA GLN A 57 -11.64 -5.01 3.11
C GLN A 57 -10.87 -5.62 1.93
N SER A 58 -11.61 -6.27 1.04
CA SER A 58 -11.09 -6.57 -0.28
C SER A 58 -10.78 -5.30 -1.07
N MET A 59 -9.87 -5.40 -2.02
CA MET A 59 -9.43 -4.27 -2.85
C MET A 59 -8.82 -4.75 -4.16
N ARG A 60 -8.80 -3.85 -5.14
CA ARG A 60 -7.94 -3.94 -6.31
C ARG A 60 -6.61 -3.27 -6.00
N VAL A 61 -5.52 -3.86 -6.46
CA VAL A 61 -4.16 -3.34 -6.34
C VAL A 61 -3.54 -3.22 -7.72
N ASP A 62 -2.99 -2.05 -8.04
CA ASP A 62 -2.22 -1.80 -9.25
C ASP A 62 -0.87 -1.19 -8.88
N MET A 63 0.21 -1.74 -9.43
CA MET A 63 1.58 -1.27 -9.22
C MET A 63 2.28 -1.10 -10.57
N ASP A 64 2.96 0.03 -10.74
CA ASP A 64 3.83 0.34 -11.87
C ASP A 64 5.24 0.67 -11.35
N MET A 65 6.25 0.02 -11.91
CA MET A 65 7.66 0.33 -11.65
C MET A 65 8.25 0.92 -12.93
N ALA A 66 8.19 2.24 -13.03
CA ALA A 66 8.76 3.02 -14.12
C ALA A 66 8.36 2.55 -15.54
N GLY A 67 7.14 1.99 -15.69
CA GLY A 67 6.66 1.41 -16.95
C GLY A 67 7.38 0.13 -17.40
N ALA A 68 8.35 -0.36 -16.63
CA ALA A 68 9.17 -1.53 -16.94
C ALA A 68 8.60 -2.83 -16.36
N ILE A 69 8.00 -2.73 -15.18
CA ILE A 69 7.30 -3.81 -14.51
C ILE A 69 5.93 -3.29 -14.11
N SER A 70 4.88 -4.05 -14.42
CA SER A 70 3.54 -3.75 -13.92
C SER A 70 3.00 -4.95 -13.15
N MET A 71 2.19 -4.69 -12.14
CA MET A 71 1.46 -5.71 -11.41
C MET A 71 0.05 -5.23 -11.18
N SER A 72 -0.92 -6.10 -11.40
CA SER A 72 -2.33 -5.79 -11.12
C SER A 72 -3.05 -7.00 -10.58
N GLY A 73 -4.07 -6.78 -9.76
CA GLY A 73 -4.87 -7.86 -9.24
C GLY A 73 -5.82 -7.45 -8.15
N VAL A 74 -6.32 -8.46 -7.44
CA VAL A 74 -7.29 -8.31 -6.36
C VAL A 74 -6.81 -9.06 -5.13
N ALA A 75 -7.18 -8.54 -3.97
CA ALA A 75 -6.90 -9.17 -2.70
C ALA A 75 -8.07 -9.01 -1.74
N ASP A 76 -8.21 -9.99 -0.85
CA ASP A 76 -9.01 -9.91 0.36
C ASP A 76 -8.15 -10.40 1.53
N PRO A 77 -7.45 -9.47 2.22
CA PRO A 77 -6.63 -9.81 3.38
C PRO A 77 -7.41 -10.41 4.55
N ALA A 78 -8.69 -10.04 4.70
CA ALA A 78 -9.52 -10.58 5.77
C ALA A 78 -9.79 -12.07 5.55
N ALA A 79 -10.06 -12.45 4.29
CA ALA A 79 -10.20 -13.84 3.84
C ALA A 79 -8.86 -14.54 3.57
N GLY A 80 -7.74 -13.82 3.59
CA GLY A 80 -6.41 -14.36 3.33
C GLY A 80 -6.18 -14.78 1.86
N THR A 81 -6.91 -14.18 0.92
CA THR A 81 -6.84 -14.53 -0.51
C THR A 81 -6.28 -13.40 -1.37
N ALA A 82 -5.57 -13.74 -2.43
CA ALA A 82 -5.12 -12.76 -3.42
C ALA A 82 -4.92 -13.42 -4.80
N LYS A 83 -5.13 -12.65 -5.87
CA LYS A 83 -4.82 -13.04 -7.24
C LYS A 83 -4.18 -11.86 -7.95
N MET A 84 -2.92 -12.02 -8.33
CA MET A 84 -2.11 -10.99 -8.97
C MET A 84 -1.55 -11.49 -10.30
N ALA A 85 -1.38 -10.59 -11.24
CA ALA A 85 -0.63 -10.79 -12.47
C ALA A 85 0.46 -9.73 -12.54
N MET A 86 1.69 -10.16 -12.78
CA MET A 86 2.86 -9.31 -12.97
C MET A 86 3.38 -9.46 -14.40
N ASP A 87 3.71 -8.35 -15.03
CA ASP A 87 4.34 -8.26 -16.34
C ASP A 87 5.75 -7.70 -16.17
N LEU A 88 6.76 -8.50 -16.55
CA LEU A 88 8.18 -8.16 -16.47
C LEU A 88 8.68 -7.74 -17.86
N GLY A 89 8.12 -6.66 -18.41
CA GLY A 89 8.36 -6.22 -19.79
C GLY A 89 9.83 -6.06 -20.21
N LEU A 90 10.74 -5.80 -19.25
CA LEU A 90 12.20 -5.77 -19.49
C LEU A 90 12.81 -7.13 -19.88
N LEU A 91 12.17 -8.23 -19.51
CA LEU A 91 12.61 -9.60 -19.78
C LEU A 91 11.97 -10.20 -21.04
N GLY A 92 11.19 -9.42 -21.80
CA GLY A 92 10.52 -9.84 -23.03
C GLY A 92 8.98 -9.79 -22.95
N GLN A 93 8.31 -9.72 -24.11
CA GLN A 93 6.86 -9.49 -24.23
C GLN A 93 5.95 -10.56 -23.60
N ASP A 94 6.50 -11.74 -23.25
CA ASP A 94 5.74 -12.88 -22.70
C ASP A 94 6.14 -13.25 -21.26
N THR A 95 6.98 -12.45 -20.60
CA THR A 95 7.44 -12.75 -19.24
C THR A 95 6.41 -12.27 -18.22
N LYS A 96 5.39 -13.12 -18.00
CA LYS A 96 4.31 -12.88 -17.04
C LYS A 96 4.42 -13.84 -15.86
N ILE A 97 4.02 -13.37 -14.69
CA ILE A 97 3.89 -14.18 -13.49
C ILE A 97 2.46 -14.05 -13.00
N GLU A 98 1.75 -15.17 -12.88
CA GLU A 98 0.49 -15.24 -12.15
C GLU A 98 0.76 -15.73 -10.73
N PHE A 99 0.15 -15.06 -9.76
CA PHE A 99 0.22 -15.40 -8.34
C PHE A 99 -1.19 -15.60 -7.80
N ARG A 100 -1.42 -16.67 -7.05
CA ARG A 100 -2.65 -16.91 -6.29
C ARG A 100 -2.30 -17.32 -4.87
N LYS A 101 -2.94 -16.69 -3.90
CA LYS A 101 -2.85 -17.02 -2.49
C LYS A 101 -4.20 -17.46 -1.97
N LEU A 102 -4.23 -18.59 -1.27
CA LEU A 102 -5.40 -19.11 -0.56
C LEU A 102 -4.95 -19.54 0.84
N GLY A 103 -5.09 -18.66 1.83
CA GLY A 103 -4.56 -18.93 3.16
C GLY A 103 -3.04 -19.02 3.13
N ASP A 104 -2.51 -20.18 3.47
CA ASP A 104 -1.08 -20.49 3.47
C ASP A 104 -0.60 -21.10 2.13
N ASP A 105 -1.50 -21.52 1.25
CA ASP A 105 -1.15 -22.05 -0.06
C ASP A 105 -0.87 -20.90 -1.05
N VAL A 106 0.33 -20.88 -1.62
CA VAL A 106 0.75 -19.95 -2.66
C VAL A 106 0.98 -20.71 -3.96
N TYR A 107 0.37 -20.23 -5.04
CA TYR A 107 0.53 -20.78 -6.37
C TYR A 107 1.14 -19.74 -7.31
N LEU A 108 2.23 -20.13 -7.95
CA LEU A 108 2.95 -19.33 -8.93
C LEU A 108 2.90 -20.00 -10.29
N LYS A 109 2.65 -19.22 -11.33
CA LYS A 109 2.79 -19.67 -12.71
C LYS A 109 3.62 -18.66 -13.47
N PHE A 110 4.70 -19.15 -14.05
CA PHE A 110 5.63 -18.36 -14.84
C PHE A 110 5.32 -18.55 -16.32
N GLY A 111 5.51 -17.49 -17.09
CA GLY A 111 5.42 -17.51 -18.55
C GLY A 111 6.76 -17.29 -19.22
N GLY A 112 6.78 -17.48 -20.53
CA GLY A 112 7.94 -17.21 -21.39
C GLY A 112 9.16 -18.05 -21.03
N GLN A 113 10.34 -17.46 -21.16
CA GLN A 113 11.60 -18.19 -20.90
C GLN A 113 11.72 -18.67 -19.44
N MET A 114 11.04 -18.03 -18.50
CA MET A 114 11.10 -18.41 -17.08
C MET A 114 10.40 -19.74 -16.82
N SER A 115 9.29 -20.05 -17.50
CA SER A 115 8.67 -21.37 -17.37
C SER A 115 9.61 -22.48 -17.88
N SER A 116 10.33 -22.23 -18.97
CA SER A 116 11.32 -23.15 -19.53
C SER A 116 12.48 -23.41 -18.57
N LEU A 117 13.03 -22.36 -17.96
CA LEU A 117 14.13 -22.47 -16.99
C LEU A 117 13.73 -23.24 -15.73
N LEU A 118 12.50 -23.06 -15.27
CA LEU A 118 11.96 -23.74 -14.08
C LEU A 118 11.38 -25.13 -14.40
N GLY A 119 11.40 -25.57 -15.66
CA GLY A 119 10.83 -26.85 -16.08
C GLY A 119 9.29 -26.92 -16.00
N THR A 120 8.61 -25.77 -15.95
CA THR A 120 7.15 -25.65 -15.77
C THR A 120 6.37 -25.53 -17.08
N GLU A 121 7.02 -25.62 -18.25
CA GLU A 121 6.37 -25.70 -19.58
C GLU A 121 5.55 -26.99 -19.80
N SER A 122 5.59 -27.91 -18.84
CA SER A 122 4.99 -29.23 -18.93
C SER A 122 3.50 -29.22 -18.54
N SER A 123 2.93 -30.40 -18.24
CA SER A 123 1.54 -30.53 -17.78
C SER A 123 1.26 -29.84 -16.43
N LYS A 124 2.29 -29.36 -15.74
CA LYS A 124 2.22 -28.71 -14.42
C LYS A 124 2.79 -27.28 -14.45
N PRO A 125 2.05 -26.32 -15.04
CA PRO A 125 2.48 -24.93 -15.13
C PRO A 125 2.40 -24.15 -13.81
N TRP A 126 1.69 -24.67 -12.81
CA TRP A 126 1.61 -24.07 -11.49
C TRP A 126 2.59 -24.73 -10.54
N MET A 127 3.33 -23.91 -9.80
CA MET A 127 4.12 -24.33 -8.67
C MET A 127 3.43 -23.92 -7.38
N HIS A 128 3.34 -24.86 -6.46
CA HIS A 128 2.84 -24.66 -5.12
C HIS A 128 4.00 -24.38 -4.15
N VAL A 129 3.75 -23.47 -3.23
CA VAL A 129 4.62 -23.10 -2.13
C VAL A 129 3.75 -22.96 -0.88
N ASP A 130 4.15 -23.62 0.20
CA ASP A 130 3.57 -23.39 1.51
C ASP A 130 4.18 -22.12 2.12
N ALA A 131 3.38 -21.10 2.36
CA ALA A 131 3.83 -19.83 2.91
C ALA A 131 4.40 -19.95 4.33
N THR A 132 4.08 -21.02 5.06
CA THR A 132 4.62 -21.27 6.41
C THR A 132 6.07 -21.76 6.39
N GLU A 133 6.53 -22.30 5.27
CA GLU A 133 7.90 -22.77 5.05
C GLU A 133 8.83 -21.65 4.55
N LEU A 134 8.29 -20.49 4.18
CA LEU A 134 9.06 -19.34 3.71
C LEU A 134 9.71 -18.56 4.86
N ALA A 135 10.90 -18.00 4.60
CA ALA A 135 11.53 -17.10 5.56
C ALA A 135 10.65 -15.88 5.86
N LYS A 136 10.68 -15.41 7.11
CA LYS A 136 9.99 -14.16 7.51
C LYS A 136 10.54 -12.99 6.69
N GLY A 137 9.66 -12.29 5.99
CA GLY A 137 10.04 -11.18 5.11
C GLY A 137 10.28 -11.58 3.65
N SER A 138 10.09 -12.86 3.30
CA SER A 138 10.08 -13.30 1.90
C SER A 138 9.10 -12.45 1.07
N SER A 139 9.52 -12.09 -0.13
CA SER A 139 8.69 -11.37 -1.10
C SER A 139 7.41 -12.13 -1.50
N LEU A 140 7.30 -13.42 -1.22
CA LEU A 140 6.06 -14.18 -1.44
C LEU A 140 5.10 -14.15 -0.25
N THR A 141 5.53 -13.65 0.90
CA THR A 141 4.65 -13.42 2.08
C THR A 141 3.91 -12.07 2.01
N ILE A 142 4.03 -11.35 0.89
CA ILE A 142 3.22 -10.16 0.57
C ILE A 142 1.73 -10.55 0.66
N MET A 143 0.88 -9.61 1.07
CA MET A 143 -0.54 -9.88 1.36
C MET A 143 -0.78 -10.75 2.61
N SER A 144 0.13 -10.70 3.59
CA SER A 144 -0.13 -11.26 4.92
C SER A 144 -1.32 -10.54 5.59
N LYS A 145 -1.98 -11.20 6.53
CA LYS A 145 -3.11 -10.61 7.25
C LYS A 145 -2.71 -9.34 8.01
N ASP A 146 -1.49 -9.32 8.54
CA ASP A 146 -1.00 -8.25 9.42
C ASP A 146 -0.35 -7.09 8.66
N ASP A 147 0.12 -7.33 7.43
CA ASP A 147 0.69 -6.29 6.56
C ASP A 147 0.39 -6.58 5.08
N PRO A 148 -0.88 -6.42 4.66
CA PRO A 148 -1.29 -6.84 3.33
C PRO A 148 -0.60 -6.07 2.22
N GLY A 149 -0.24 -4.81 2.43
CA GLY A 149 0.50 -4.02 1.45
C GLY A 149 2.02 -4.14 1.55
N ASN A 150 2.58 -4.95 2.47
CA ASN A 150 3.98 -4.88 2.89
C ASN A 150 4.43 -3.43 3.24
N THR A 151 3.49 -2.69 3.81
CA THR A 151 3.58 -1.26 4.10
C THR A 151 4.28 -0.98 5.42
N LYS A 152 4.34 -1.94 6.35
CA LYS A 152 4.87 -1.72 7.70
C LYS A 152 6.35 -1.35 7.66
N ALA A 153 7.17 -2.16 6.99
CA ALA A 153 8.61 -1.89 6.85
C ALA A 153 8.85 -0.54 6.13
N LEU A 154 8.00 -0.22 5.15
CA LEU A 154 8.07 1.06 4.46
C LEU A 154 7.73 2.23 5.39
N ILE A 155 6.63 2.14 6.14
CA ILE A 155 6.21 3.15 7.12
C ILE A 155 7.30 3.34 8.18
N GLU A 156 7.90 2.27 8.68
CA GLU A 156 9.01 2.35 9.63
C GLU A 156 10.17 3.15 9.04
N ALA A 157 10.51 2.92 7.77
CA ALA A 157 11.54 3.64 7.03
C ALA A 157 11.19 5.10 6.69
N MET A 158 9.91 5.52 6.78
CA MET A 158 9.50 6.90 6.46
C MET A 158 10.12 7.91 7.45
N THR A 159 10.63 9.00 6.90
CA THR A 159 11.21 10.15 7.58
C THR A 159 10.64 11.42 6.95
N LYS A 160 10.63 12.54 7.70
CA LYS A 160 10.18 13.85 7.22
C LYS A 160 8.76 13.81 6.64
N VAL A 161 7.86 13.09 7.31
CA VAL A 161 6.48 12.92 6.84
C VAL A 161 5.70 14.20 7.10
N GLU A 162 5.19 14.79 6.03
CA GLU A 162 4.39 16.01 6.04
C GLU A 162 3.02 15.73 5.42
N LYS A 163 1.97 16.21 6.08
CA LYS A 163 0.63 16.29 5.49
C LYS A 163 0.52 17.62 4.75
N VAL A 164 0.27 17.55 3.44
CA VAL A 164 0.26 18.71 2.53
C VAL A 164 -1.11 19.03 1.94
N GLY A 165 -2.10 18.21 2.27
CA GLY A 165 -3.51 18.40 1.92
C GLY A 165 -4.39 17.63 2.91
N ALA A 166 -5.71 17.67 2.71
CA ALA A 166 -6.63 16.91 3.56
C ALA A 166 -6.34 15.40 3.51
N HIS A 167 -5.95 14.90 2.32
CA HIS A 167 -5.67 13.50 2.06
C HIS A 167 -4.31 13.25 1.43
N ASP A 168 -3.45 14.26 1.38
CA ASP A 168 -2.17 14.22 0.66
C ASP A 168 -1.00 14.29 1.62
N PHE A 169 -0.03 13.41 1.41
CA PHE A 169 1.19 13.32 2.20
C PHE A 169 2.41 13.27 1.30
N LYS A 170 3.52 13.79 1.81
CA LYS A 170 4.84 13.64 1.22
C LYS A 170 5.87 13.37 2.30
N GLY A 171 7.02 12.87 1.91
CA GLY A 171 8.17 12.78 2.80
C GLY A 171 9.33 12.08 2.13
N THR A 172 10.20 11.50 2.95
CA THR A 172 11.34 10.71 2.49
C THR A 172 11.36 9.35 3.14
N LEU A 173 12.09 8.42 2.53
CA LEU A 173 12.34 7.09 3.07
C LEU A 173 13.83 6.91 3.27
N ASP A 174 14.15 6.35 4.42
CA ASP A 174 15.47 5.85 4.71
C ASP A 174 15.51 4.34 4.45
N LEU A 175 15.76 3.98 3.20
CA LEU A 175 15.84 2.59 2.76
C LEU A 175 17.01 1.83 3.39
N SER A 176 17.99 2.52 3.99
CA SER A 176 19.06 1.87 4.76
C SER A 176 18.55 1.17 6.02
N LYS A 177 17.34 1.52 6.48
CA LYS A 177 16.65 0.85 7.59
C LYS A 177 15.89 -0.40 7.18
N SER A 178 15.75 -0.65 5.88
CA SER A 178 15.02 -1.81 5.42
C SER A 178 15.94 -3.04 5.35
N PRO A 179 15.52 -4.19 5.89
CA PRO A 179 16.33 -5.41 5.89
C PRO A 179 16.63 -5.93 4.48
N GLN A 180 15.82 -5.55 3.49
CA GLN A 180 15.98 -5.96 2.09
C GLN A 180 17.17 -5.29 1.35
N TYR A 181 17.80 -4.28 1.94
CA TYR A 181 19.02 -3.66 1.37
C TYR A 181 20.23 -4.00 2.21
N ASN A 182 21.12 -4.84 1.67
CA ASN A 182 22.34 -5.23 2.37
C ASN A 182 23.41 -4.11 2.34
N LYS A 183 24.44 -4.25 3.19
CA LYS A 183 25.53 -3.25 3.33
C LYS A 183 26.27 -2.97 2.02
N GLU A 184 26.36 -3.94 1.12
CA GLU A 184 27.05 -3.77 -0.17
C GLU A 184 26.22 -2.93 -1.15
N SER A 185 24.91 -3.21 -1.25
CA SER A 185 23.95 -2.38 -2.02
C SER A 185 23.93 -0.93 -1.50
N LEU A 186 23.96 -0.75 -0.18
CA LEU A 186 24.01 0.58 0.44
C LEU A 186 25.31 1.34 0.12
N LYS A 187 26.45 0.63 0.05
CA LYS A 187 27.75 1.24 -0.28
C LYS A 187 27.83 1.67 -1.74
N ALA A 188 27.25 0.89 -2.66
CA ALA A 188 27.23 1.21 -4.10
C ALA A 188 26.39 2.46 -4.42
N LEU A 189 25.36 2.75 -3.63
CA LEU A 189 24.37 3.81 -3.89
C LEU A 189 24.64 5.12 -3.12
N GLY A 190 25.71 5.19 -2.32
CA GLY A 190 26.33 6.44 -1.88
C GLY A 190 25.42 7.42 -1.14
N GLY A 191 24.73 6.96 -0.08
CA GLY A 191 23.86 7.81 0.77
C GLY A 191 22.53 8.20 0.13
N LYS A 192 22.31 7.99 -1.17
CA LYS A 192 21.06 8.35 -1.85
C LYS A 192 19.85 7.52 -1.41
N MET A 193 20.09 6.43 -0.70
CA MET A 193 19.09 5.53 -0.13
C MET A 193 18.45 6.08 1.15
N THR A 194 18.98 7.14 1.76
CA THR A 194 18.48 7.66 3.05
C THR A 194 17.38 8.73 2.91
N ASP A 195 17.22 9.28 1.70
CA ASP A 195 16.30 10.39 1.40
C ASP A 195 15.51 10.12 0.11
N VAL A 196 14.97 8.91 -0.06
CA VAL A 196 14.15 8.56 -1.22
C VAL A 196 12.78 9.25 -1.11
N PRO A 197 12.41 10.18 -2.01
CA PRO A 197 11.15 10.90 -1.89
C PRO A 197 9.95 9.97 -2.04
N PHE A 198 8.89 10.24 -1.28
CA PHE A 198 7.60 9.60 -1.49
C PHE A 198 6.44 10.59 -1.45
N THR A 199 5.34 10.21 -2.08
CA THR A 199 4.02 10.80 -1.88
C THR A 199 3.01 9.70 -1.55
N ALA A 200 2.02 10.01 -0.74
CA ALA A 200 0.94 9.09 -0.41
C ALA A 200 -0.41 9.83 -0.39
N THR A 201 -1.48 9.11 -0.70
CA THR A 201 -2.85 9.65 -0.71
C THR A 201 -3.77 8.76 0.12
N THR A 202 -4.77 9.39 0.73
CA THR A 202 -5.87 8.70 1.43
C THR A 202 -7.22 9.05 0.79
N ASP A 203 -8.31 8.43 1.24
CA ASP A 203 -9.68 8.83 0.89
C ASP A 203 -10.43 9.42 2.10
N ASP A 204 -11.70 9.78 1.91
CA ASP A 204 -12.60 10.29 2.96
C ASP A 204 -12.86 9.28 4.10
N GLN A 205 -12.45 8.02 3.91
CA GLN A 205 -12.47 6.99 4.92
C GLN A 205 -11.07 6.77 5.51
N ASP A 206 -10.11 7.67 5.32
CA ASP A 206 -8.74 7.53 5.83
C ASP A 206 -8.07 6.20 5.42
N ARG A 207 -8.44 5.60 4.28
CA ARG A 207 -7.76 4.43 3.72
C ARG A 207 -6.63 4.88 2.81
N LEU A 208 -5.50 4.16 2.82
CA LEU A 208 -4.43 4.42 1.85
C LEU A 208 -4.93 4.10 0.43
N THR A 209 -4.93 5.07 -0.47
CA THR A 209 -5.37 4.91 -1.87
C THR A 209 -4.21 4.92 -2.86
N GLY A 210 -3.09 5.50 -2.47
CA GLY A 210 -1.94 5.64 -3.34
C GLY A 210 -0.66 5.84 -2.57
N LEU A 211 0.42 5.30 -3.13
CA LEU A 211 1.78 5.46 -2.65
C LEU A 211 2.70 5.53 -3.86
N THR A 212 3.58 6.52 -3.92
CA THR A 212 4.58 6.65 -4.98
C THR A 212 5.94 6.87 -4.35
N LEU A 213 6.91 6.01 -4.69
CA LEU A 213 8.31 6.15 -4.34
C LEU A 213 9.08 6.65 -5.55
N ASP A 214 9.88 7.71 -5.38
CA ASP A 214 10.70 8.25 -6.46
C ASP A 214 12.14 7.76 -6.33
N MET A 215 12.46 6.66 -7.04
CA MET A 215 13.81 6.09 -7.03
C MET A 215 14.72 6.74 -8.08
N SER A 216 14.27 7.77 -8.80
CA SER A 216 15.01 8.34 -9.94
C SER A 216 16.39 8.89 -9.57
N SER A 217 16.62 9.20 -8.30
CA SER A 217 17.92 9.66 -7.79
C SER A 217 18.96 8.53 -7.65
N LEU A 218 18.52 7.27 -7.58
CA LEU A 218 19.36 6.12 -7.22
C LEU A 218 20.23 5.61 -8.39
N GLY A 219 19.87 5.90 -9.65
CA GLY A 219 20.71 5.52 -10.78
C GLY A 219 20.07 5.77 -12.14
N GLN A 220 20.79 5.43 -13.20
CA GLN A 220 20.19 5.39 -14.54
C GLN A 220 19.28 4.16 -14.64
N GLY A 221 18.08 4.34 -15.18
CA GLY A 221 17.09 3.27 -15.33
C GLY A 221 16.17 3.07 -14.12
N THR A 222 16.42 3.76 -13.00
CA THR A 222 15.47 3.82 -11.87
C THR A 222 14.44 4.91 -12.12
N GLY A 223 13.17 4.63 -11.82
CA GLY A 223 12.08 5.61 -11.96
C GLY A 223 11.13 5.57 -10.76
N LYS A 224 9.87 5.95 -10.99
CA LYS A 224 8.86 5.94 -9.94
C LYS A 224 8.27 4.54 -9.78
N ILE A 225 8.12 4.12 -8.52
CA ILE A 225 7.30 2.96 -8.16
C ILE A 225 5.98 3.52 -7.64
N LYS A 226 4.89 3.30 -8.37
CA LYS A 226 3.56 3.75 -8.00
C LYS A 226 2.68 2.55 -7.66
N THR A 227 2.08 2.56 -6.47
CA THR A 227 1.06 1.62 -6.03
C THR A 227 -0.26 2.35 -5.82
N THR A 228 -1.35 1.77 -6.29
CA THR A 228 -2.71 2.31 -6.16
C THR A 228 -3.63 1.22 -5.60
N TYR A 229 -4.52 1.62 -4.70
CA TYR A 229 -5.52 0.75 -4.06
C TYR A 229 -6.91 1.30 -4.37
N THR A 230 -7.76 0.49 -5.00
CA THR A 230 -9.10 0.89 -5.44
C THR A 230 -10.14 -0.20 -5.17
N ASP A 231 -11.40 0.08 -5.52
CA ASP A 231 -12.51 -0.90 -5.50
C ASP A 231 -12.73 -1.59 -4.15
N PHE A 232 -12.47 -0.87 -3.05
CA PHE A 232 -12.57 -1.38 -1.70
C PHE A 232 -13.95 -2.00 -1.39
N GLY A 233 -13.95 -3.18 -0.79
CA GLY A 233 -15.15 -3.92 -0.41
C GLY A 233 -15.83 -4.66 -1.55
N THR A 234 -15.30 -4.60 -2.77
CA THR A 234 -15.82 -5.39 -3.90
C THR A 234 -15.56 -6.88 -3.65
N PRO A 235 -16.57 -7.77 -3.72
CA PRO A 235 -16.35 -9.20 -3.51
C PRO A 235 -15.30 -9.76 -4.47
N VAL A 236 -14.33 -10.50 -3.94
CA VAL A 236 -13.29 -11.19 -4.72
C VAL A 236 -13.48 -12.69 -4.60
N SER A 237 -13.15 -13.41 -5.66
CA SER A 237 -13.09 -14.87 -5.66
C SER A 237 -11.74 -15.31 -6.22
N VAL A 238 -11.03 -16.12 -5.43
CA VAL A 238 -9.75 -16.71 -5.80
C VAL A 238 -9.87 -18.22 -5.65
N GLU A 239 -9.59 -18.93 -6.74
CA GLU A 239 -9.64 -20.39 -6.77
C GLU A 239 -8.24 -20.96 -6.97
N ALA A 240 -7.97 -22.07 -6.28
CA ALA A 240 -6.77 -22.86 -6.49
C ALA A 240 -6.70 -23.33 -7.95
N PRO A 241 -5.49 -23.44 -8.54
CA PRO A 241 -5.34 -24.04 -9.85
C PRO A 241 -5.83 -25.50 -9.87
N PRO A 242 -6.20 -26.05 -11.06
CA PRO A 242 -6.56 -27.46 -11.16
C PRO A 242 -5.42 -28.35 -10.65
N ALA A 243 -5.70 -29.27 -9.71
CA ALA A 243 -4.67 -30.06 -9.03
C ALA A 243 -3.71 -30.83 -9.98
N LYS A 244 -4.20 -31.26 -11.15
CA LYS A 244 -3.39 -31.93 -12.18
C LYS A 244 -2.34 -31.02 -12.83
N GLN A 245 -2.53 -29.70 -12.74
CA GLN A 245 -1.65 -28.66 -13.26
C GLN A 245 -0.67 -28.13 -12.21
N VAL A 246 -0.70 -28.68 -10.98
CA VAL A 246 0.14 -28.23 -9.86
C VAL A 246 1.30 -29.20 -9.64
N GLY A 247 2.50 -28.65 -9.59
CA GLY A 247 3.69 -29.28 -9.01
C GLY A 247 4.11 -28.54 -7.74
N GLU A 248 4.90 -29.17 -6.90
CA GLU A 248 5.58 -28.47 -5.79
C GLU A 248 6.78 -27.72 -6.35
N LEU A 249 7.10 -26.56 -5.76
CA LEU A 249 8.35 -25.87 -6.05
C LEU A 249 9.54 -26.80 -5.72
N PRO A 250 10.43 -27.07 -6.69
CA PRO A 250 11.64 -27.84 -6.41
C PRO A 250 12.49 -27.18 -5.32
N LYS A 251 13.01 -27.97 -4.39
CA LYS A 251 13.75 -27.45 -3.21
C LYS A 251 14.98 -26.62 -3.60
N GLU A 252 15.57 -26.88 -4.76
CA GLU A 252 16.67 -26.08 -5.30
C GLU A 252 16.30 -24.62 -5.58
N PHE A 253 15.01 -24.30 -5.75
CA PHE A 253 14.52 -22.94 -5.98
C PHE A 253 13.95 -22.28 -4.71
N ALA A 254 13.87 -22.99 -3.57
CA ALA A 254 13.37 -22.43 -2.32
C ALA A 254 14.19 -21.20 -1.87
N GLY A 255 15.52 -21.27 -1.99
CA GLY A 255 16.42 -20.16 -1.61
C GLY A 255 16.33 -18.92 -2.50
N LEU A 256 15.66 -18.97 -3.66
CA LEU A 256 15.39 -17.78 -4.47
C LEU A 256 14.30 -16.89 -3.86
N LEU A 257 13.50 -17.45 -2.95
CA LEU A 257 12.32 -16.79 -2.40
C LEU A 257 12.57 -16.16 -1.02
N ASP A 258 13.72 -16.45 -0.41
CA ASP A 258 14.08 -16.05 0.95
C ASP A 258 14.92 -14.75 1.04
N ASN A 259 15.20 -14.09 -0.10
CA ASN A 259 16.01 -12.86 -0.14
C ASN A 259 15.17 -11.58 -0.22
#